data_AF-A0A519USC9-F1
#
_entry.id   AF-A0A519USC9-F1
#
_cell.length_a   1.000
_cell.length_b   1.000
_cell.length_c   1.000
_cell.angle_alpha   90.00
_cell.angle_beta   90.00
_cell.angle_gamma   90.00
#
_symmetry.space_group_name_H-M   'P 1'
#
loop_
_entity.id
_entity.type
_entity.pdbx_description
1 polymer ?
#
loop_
_entity_poly.entity_id
_entity_poly.type
_entity_poly.pdbx_seq_one_letter_code
_entity_poly.pdbx_strand_id
1 'polypeptide(L)'
;MKRVLIGFLFRVDFDLRPGGRSGPLIPTVDQFVDYYGTYGETWERLAFVRFTEIAGNQDMVSEALQFARKFTFRKHLDYTLLDDLKQLRGKIHAQHAGHDADAWDLKLGVGGIRDIELFVHALQVIHGGKSTLLQTKGTGLALQIIQETKVLPVADSQF
;
A
#
# COMPACT_ATOMS: atom_id res chain seq x y z
N MET A 1 -22.50 14.07 -6.68
CA MET A 1 -21.85 15.21 -5.99
C MET A 1 -22.36 16.50 -6.63
N LYS A 2 -23.05 17.39 -5.89
CA LYS A 2 -23.58 18.64 -6.46
C LYS A 2 -22.41 19.58 -6.77
N ARG A 3 -22.23 19.90 -8.06
CA ARG A 3 -21.28 20.92 -8.53
C ARG A 3 -21.80 22.28 -8.07
N VAL A 4 -20.99 23.02 -7.30
CA VAL A 4 -21.27 24.44 -7.03
C VAL A 4 -20.71 25.25 -8.20
N LEU A 5 -21.11 26.51 -8.37
CA LEU A 5 -20.64 27.40 -9.45
C LEU A 5 -19.11 27.46 -9.59
N ILE A 6 -18.39 27.25 -8.48
CA ILE A 6 -16.92 27.22 -8.39
C ILE A 6 -16.30 25.81 -8.49
N GLY A 7 -17.08 24.77 -8.76
CA GLY A 7 -16.61 23.39 -8.92
C GLY A 7 -16.72 22.54 -7.64
N PHE A 8 -15.69 21.72 -7.38
CA PHE A 8 -15.54 20.86 -6.20
C PHE A 8 -14.12 21.03 -5.64
N LEU A 9 -13.92 20.80 -4.33
CA LEU A 9 -12.59 20.88 -3.71
C LEU A 9 -11.72 19.68 -4.10
N PHE A 10 -12.16 18.48 -3.71
CA PHE A 10 -11.46 17.22 -4.00
C PHE A 10 -12.43 16.14 -4.44
N ARG A 11 -11.97 15.25 -5.31
CA ARG A 11 -12.59 13.94 -5.50
C ARG A 11 -12.05 13.03 -4.39
N VAL A 12 -12.95 12.51 -3.57
CA VAL A 12 -12.60 11.60 -2.48
C VAL A 12 -12.96 10.19 -2.91
N ASP A 13 -12.01 9.27 -2.75
CA ASP A 13 -12.19 7.85 -3.01
C ASP A 13 -12.27 7.10 -1.67
N PHE A 14 -13.32 6.31 -1.50
CA PHE A 14 -13.58 5.54 -0.28
C PHE A 14 -13.41 4.03 -0.52
N ASP A 15 -12.92 3.60 -1.69
CA ASP A 15 -12.90 2.19 -2.08
C ASP A 15 -11.82 1.38 -1.32
N LEU A 16 -10.90 2.03 -0.61
CA LEU A 16 -9.87 1.39 0.23
C LEU A 16 -10.28 1.15 1.69
N ARG A 17 -11.56 1.39 2.05
CA ARG A 17 -12.07 1.10 3.39
C ARG A 17 -12.34 -0.40 3.58
N PRO A 18 -12.46 -0.91 4.83
CA PRO A 18 -12.86 -2.29 5.09
C PRO A 18 -14.08 -2.72 4.28
N GLY A 19 -13.97 -3.80 3.51
CA GLY A 19 -15.05 -4.32 2.66
C GLY A 19 -15.33 -3.50 1.39
N GLY A 20 -14.49 -2.52 1.08
CA GLY A 20 -14.60 -1.65 -0.08
C GLY A 20 -16.00 -1.06 -0.20
N ARG A 21 -16.58 -1.08 -1.42
CA ARG A 21 -17.91 -0.53 -1.71
C ARG A 21 -19.05 -1.16 -0.91
N SER A 22 -18.90 -2.42 -0.52
CA SER A 22 -19.90 -3.19 0.23
C SER A 22 -19.81 -2.97 1.74
N GLY A 23 -18.70 -2.42 2.21
CA GLY A 23 -18.47 -2.12 3.63
C GLY A 23 -19.08 -0.79 4.08
N PRO A 24 -19.22 -0.60 5.40
CA PRO A 24 -19.72 0.65 5.98
C PRO A 24 -18.82 1.82 5.55
N LEU A 25 -19.41 2.99 5.31
CA LEU A 25 -18.63 4.18 4.93
C LEU A 25 -17.71 4.64 6.06
N ILE A 26 -18.17 4.49 7.31
CA ILE A 26 -17.45 4.86 8.53
C ILE A 26 -17.47 3.64 9.45
N PRO A 27 -16.45 2.75 9.39
CA PRO A 27 -16.34 1.63 10.31
C PRO A 27 -15.95 2.11 11.72
N THR A 28 -16.35 1.36 12.74
CA THR A 28 -15.74 1.49 14.08
C THR A 28 -14.32 0.91 14.09
N VAL A 29 -13.53 1.22 15.12
CA VAL A 29 -12.19 0.63 15.27
C VAL A 29 -12.29 -0.89 15.40
N ASP A 30 -13.26 -1.40 16.15
CA ASP A 30 -13.52 -2.85 16.26
C ASP A 30 -13.81 -3.48 14.90
N GLN A 31 -14.70 -2.88 14.09
CA GLN A 31 -15.01 -3.38 12.74
C GLN A 31 -13.78 -3.38 11.82
N PHE A 32 -12.93 -2.36 11.94
CA PHE A 32 -11.68 -2.26 11.20
C PHE A 32 -10.71 -3.40 11.60
N VAL A 33 -10.53 -3.62 12.90
CA VAL A 33 -9.68 -4.68 13.46
C VAL A 33 -10.19 -6.06 13.04
N ASP A 34 -11.48 -6.31 13.20
CA ASP A 34 -12.11 -7.60 12.89
C ASP A 34 -12.00 -7.93 11.40
N TYR A 35 -12.27 -6.94 10.52
CA TYR A 35 -12.21 -7.13 9.09
C TYR A 35 -10.80 -7.53 8.63
N TYR A 36 -9.80 -6.71 8.94
CA TYR A 36 -8.43 -6.97 8.49
C TYR A 36 -7.78 -8.13 9.23
N GLY A 37 -8.21 -8.42 10.46
CA GLY A 37 -7.76 -9.59 11.22
C GLY A 37 -8.23 -10.91 10.61
N THR A 38 -9.43 -10.92 10.00
CA THR A 38 -10.07 -12.13 9.49
C THR A 38 -9.93 -12.29 7.98
N TYR A 39 -10.17 -11.21 7.23
CA TYR A 39 -10.32 -11.22 5.77
C TYR A 39 -9.20 -10.48 5.04
N GLY A 40 -8.29 -9.83 5.77
CA GLY A 40 -7.38 -8.88 5.16
C GLY A 40 -6.37 -9.51 4.18
N GLU A 41 -6.34 -8.99 2.96
CA GLU A 41 -5.60 -9.53 1.83
C GLU A 41 -4.19 -8.93 1.69
N THR A 42 -3.35 -9.58 0.87
CA THR A 42 -1.98 -9.12 0.60
C THR A 42 -1.93 -7.71 0.00
N TRP A 43 -2.83 -7.39 -0.93
CA TRP A 43 -2.85 -6.07 -1.56
C TRP A 43 -3.23 -4.95 -0.56
N GLU A 44 -4.05 -5.26 0.44
CA GLU A 44 -4.42 -4.29 1.50
C GLU A 44 -3.23 -3.98 2.40
N ARG A 45 -2.36 -4.96 2.67
CA ARG A 45 -1.10 -4.74 3.41
C ARG A 45 -0.21 -3.75 2.68
N LEU A 46 -0.09 -3.89 1.36
CA LEU A 46 0.66 -2.95 0.55
C LEU A 46 0.05 -1.54 0.58
N ALA A 47 -1.28 -1.43 0.52
CA ALA A 47 -1.96 -0.15 0.69
C ALA A 47 -1.66 0.47 2.07
N PHE A 48 -1.60 -0.38 3.11
CA PHE A 48 -1.36 0.05 4.49
C PHE A 48 0.06 0.53 4.77
N VAL A 49 1.03 0.28 3.89
CA VAL A 49 2.37 0.90 3.98
C VAL A 49 2.24 2.43 4.06
N ARG A 50 1.24 3.01 3.37
CA ARG A 50 0.98 4.46 3.35
C ARG A 50 -0.09 4.91 4.35
N PHE A 51 -0.63 4.01 5.17
CA PHE A 51 -1.71 4.34 6.10
C PHE A 51 -1.25 5.35 7.16
N THR A 52 -1.99 6.45 7.27
CA THR A 52 -1.67 7.52 8.21
C THR A 52 -2.94 8.24 8.66
N GLU A 53 -2.89 8.70 9.89
CA GLU A 53 -3.83 9.64 10.44
C GLU A 53 -3.70 11.00 9.76
N ILE A 54 -4.83 11.70 9.65
CA ILE A 54 -4.89 13.12 9.25
C ILE A 54 -5.46 13.94 10.42
N ALA A 55 -6.53 13.42 11.04
CA ALA A 55 -7.16 13.98 12.22
C ALA A 55 -7.93 12.87 12.97
N GLY A 56 -8.22 13.09 14.25
CA GLY A 56 -9.04 12.18 15.05
C GLY A 56 -8.74 12.26 16.54
N ASN A 57 -9.53 11.54 17.34
CA ASN A 57 -9.22 11.30 18.74
C ASN A 57 -7.93 10.46 18.85
N GLN A 58 -7.03 10.86 19.76
CA GLN A 58 -5.69 10.28 19.85
C GLN A 58 -5.69 8.80 20.22
N ASP A 59 -6.59 8.39 21.12
CA ASP A 59 -6.67 7.00 21.57
C ASP A 59 -7.13 6.09 20.43
N MET A 60 -8.20 6.49 19.72
CA MET A 60 -8.70 5.76 18.55
C MET A 60 -7.67 5.67 17.42
N VAL A 61 -6.96 6.77 17.16
CA VAL A 61 -5.91 6.83 16.13
C VAL A 61 -4.75 5.90 16.51
N SER A 62 -4.30 5.96 17.75
CA SER A 62 -3.21 5.12 18.26
C SER A 62 -3.55 3.64 18.12
N GLU A 63 -4.76 3.26 18.49
CA GLU A 63 -5.26 1.88 18.37
C GLU A 63 -5.27 1.40 16.91
N ALA A 64 -5.88 2.16 16.01
CA ALA A 64 -5.96 1.81 14.59
C ALA A 64 -4.58 1.73 13.93
N LEU A 65 -3.68 2.68 14.21
CA LEU A 65 -2.30 2.67 13.69
C LEU A 65 -1.49 1.49 14.24
N GLN A 66 -1.64 1.16 15.53
CA GLN A 66 -0.95 0.03 16.12
C GLN A 66 -1.38 -1.28 15.46
N PHE A 67 -2.69 -1.45 15.25
CA PHE A 67 -3.22 -2.60 14.53
C PHE A 67 -2.70 -2.63 13.08
N ALA A 68 -2.83 -1.52 12.34
CA ALA A 68 -2.41 -1.41 10.95
C ALA A 68 -0.94 -1.78 10.78
N ARG A 69 -0.07 -1.31 11.68
CA ARG A 69 1.36 -1.67 11.70
C ARG A 69 1.60 -3.17 11.86
N LYS A 70 0.88 -3.83 12.79
CA LYS A 70 0.97 -5.29 13.01
C LYS A 70 0.43 -6.08 11.82
N PHE A 71 -0.64 -5.59 11.21
CA PHE A 71 -1.24 -6.15 10.00
C PHE A 71 -0.27 -6.07 8.82
N THR A 72 0.33 -4.90 8.56
CA THR A 72 1.25 -4.71 7.42
C THR A 72 2.55 -5.48 7.58
N PHE A 73 3.19 -5.41 8.74
CA PHE A 73 4.57 -5.86 8.95
C PHE A 73 4.65 -7.11 9.82
N ARG A 74 4.15 -8.23 9.28
CA ARG A 74 4.15 -9.52 9.99
C ARG A 74 5.56 -10.11 10.08
N LYS A 75 5.91 -10.69 11.23
CA LYS A 75 7.20 -11.38 11.43
C LYS A 75 7.33 -12.68 10.63
N HIS A 76 6.19 -13.36 10.45
CA HIS A 76 6.07 -14.60 9.70
C HIS A 76 5.18 -14.33 8.50
N LEU A 77 5.67 -14.68 7.32
CA LEU A 77 4.97 -14.54 6.06
C LEU A 77 4.44 -15.90 5.64
N ASP A 78 3.28 -15.92 5.00
CA ASP A 78 2.77 -17.12 4.35
C ASP A 78 3.56 -17.42 3.06
N TYR A 79 3.43 -18.66 2.58
CA TYR A 79 4.07 -19.09 1.34
C TYR A 79 3.37 -18.52 0.09
N THR A 80 2.17 -17.96 0.24
CA THR A 80 1.34 -17.42 -0.86
C THR A 80 1.69 -15.98 -1.22
N LEU A 81 2.30 -15.23 -0.30
CA LEU A 81 2.63 -13.81 -0.48
C LEU A 81 3.31 -13.50 -1.82
N LEU A 82 4.33 -14.28 -2.20
CA LEU A 82 5.07 -14.03 -3.44
C LEU A 82 4.21 -14.23 -4.69
N ASP A 83 3.26 -15.17 -4.64
CA ASP A 83 2.33 -15.40 -5.75
C ASP A 83 1.30 -14.25 -5.82
N ASP A 84 0.73 -13.85 -4.68
CA ASP A 84 -0.18 -12.71 -4.60
C ASP A 84 0.45 -11.43 -5.15
N LEU A 85 1.72 -11.19 -4.82
CA LEU A 85 2.47 -10.03 -5.31
C LEU A 85 2.67 -10.07 -6.83
N LYS A 86 2.97 -11.24 -7.40
CA LYS A 86 3.09 -11.42 -8.85
C LYS A 86 1.76 -11.19 -9.55
N GLN A 87 0.68 -11.74 -9.01
CA GLN A 87 -0.66 -11.54 -9.55
C GLN A 87 -1.07 -10.07 -9.49
N LEU A 88 -0.78 -9.38 -8.39
CA LEU A 88 -1.05 -7.95 -8.25
C LEU A 88 -0.27 -7.12 -9.27
N ARG A 89 1.02 -7.41 -9.47
CA ARG A 89 1.84 -6.77 -10.51
C ARG A 89 1.24 -6.98 -11.90
N GLY A 90 0.83 -8.20 -12.21
CA GLY A 90 0.15 -8.54 -13.47
C GLY A 90 -1.14 -7.75 -13.68
N LYS A 91 -1.96 -7.58 -12.63
CA LYS A 91 -3.17 -6.74 -12.69
C LYS A 91 -2.87 -5.28 -12.98
N ILE A 92 -1.81 -4.71 -12.38
CA ILE A 92 -1.38 -3.33 -12.65
C ILE A 92 -0.96 -3.19 -14.13
N HIS A 93 -0.15 -4.11 -14.65
CA HIS A 93 0.27 -4.08 -16.05
C HIS A 93 -0.89 -4.30 -17.03
N ALA A 94 -1.87 -5.15 -16.66
CA ALA A 94 -3.08 -5.35 -17.46
C ALA A 94 -3.98 -4.12 -17.53
N GLN A 95 -3.97 -3.23 -16.52
CA GLN A 95 -4.69 -1.95 -16.58
C GLN A 95 -4.11 -1.00 -17.65
N HIS A 96 -2.84 -1.18 -18.01
CA HIS A 96 -2.20 -0.44 -19.10
C HIS A 96 -2.49 -1.07 -20.48
N ALA A 97 -2.75 -2.38 -20.54
CA ALA A 97 -2.99 -3.11 -21.79
C ALA A 97 -4.21 -2.55 -22.54
N GLY A 98 -3.96 -1.81 -23.62
CA GLY A 98 -4.99 -1.09 -24.39
C GLY A 98 -4.64 0.37 -24.68
N HIS A 99 -3.59 0.92 -24.05
CA HIS A 99 -3.00 2.20 -24.44
C HIS A 99 -2.01 2.00 -25.60
N ASP A 100 -1.81 3.06 -26.38
CA ASP A 100 -0.98 3.09 -27.58
C ASP A 100 0.41 2.49 -27.29
N ALA A 101 0.79 1.44 -28.01
CA ALA A 101 2.00 0.65 -27.71
C ALA A 101 3.29 1.48 -27.84
N ASP A 102 3.22 2.58 -28.59
CA ASP A 102 4.32 3.52 -28.83
C ASP A 102 4.41 4.64 -27.77
N ALA A 103 3.43 4.75 -26.87
CA ALA A 103 3.40 5.76 -25.81
C ALA A 103 3.89 5.19 -24.48
N TRP A 104 4.98 5.74 -23.96
CA TRP A 104 5.49 5.36 -22.63
C TRP A 104 4.63 5.96 -21.52
N ASP A 105 3.88 5.12 -20.78
CA ASP A 105 3.16 5.54 -19.57
C ASP A 105 4.09 5.55 -18.35
N LEU A 106 4.46 6.76 -17.92
CA LEU A 106 5.32 6.98 -16.75
C LEU A 106 4.75 6.39 -15.45
N LYS A 107 3.43 6.27 -15.32
CA LYS A 107 2.76 5.85 -14.08
C LYS A 107 2.47 4.35 -14.06
N LEU A 108 1.81 3.83 -15.11
CA LEU A 108 1.28 2.45 -15.15
C LEU A 108 2.08 1.50 -16.05
N GLY A 109 2.99 2.03 -16.87
CA GLY A 109 3.86 1.22 -17.72
C GLY A 109 4.81 0.33 -16.90
N VAL A 110 5.37 -0.69 -17.55
CA VAL A 110 6.42 -1.54 -16.96
C VAL A 110 7.62 -0.67 -16.60
N GLY A 111 8.11 -0.78 -15.35
CA GLY A 111 9.16 0.11 -14.83
C GLY A 111 8.70 1.54 -14.51
N GLY A 112 7.40 1.85 -14.66
CA GLY A 112 6.83 3.13 -14.26
C GLY A 112 6.70 3.27 -12.73
N ILE A 113 6.19 4.43 -12.29
CA ILE A 113 6.09 4.80 -10.88
C ILE A 113 5.35 3.73 -10.05
N ARG A 114 4.24 3.17 -10.54
CA ARG A 114 3.49 2.15 -9.80
C ARG A 114 4.22 0.82 -9.69
N ASP A 115 4.97 0.44 -10.71
CA ASP A 115 5.75 -0.81 -10.68
C ASP A 115 6.88 -0.70 -9.64
N ILE A 116 7.56 0.45 -9.59
CA ILE A 116 8.60 0.76 -8.58
C ILE A 116 7.99 0.84 -7.18
N GLU A 117 6.88 1.54 -7.00
CA GLU A 117 6.20 1.67 -5.70
C GLU A 117 5.76 0.29 -5.17
N LEU A 118 5.18 -0.55 -6.05
CA LEU A 118 4.81 -1.92 -5.68
C LEU A 118 6.03 -2.73 -5.23
N PHE A 119 7.14 -2.66 -5.98
CA PHE A 119 8.36 -3.38 -5.65
C PHE A 119 8.93 -2.97 -4.29
N VAL A 120 9.03 -1.65 -4.04
CA VAL A 120 9.53 -1.13 -2.76
C VAL A 120 8.60 -1.53 -1.61
N HIS A 121 7.29 -1.36 -1.76
CA HIS A 121 6.33 -1.74 -0.72
C HIS A 121 6.33 -3.24 -0.45
N ALA A 122 6.55 -4.08 -1.47
CA ALA A 122 6.72 -5.51 -1.29
C ALA A 122 7.93 -5.82 -0.39
N LEU A 123 9.08 -5.18 -0.64
CA LEU A 123 10.26 -5.33 0.22
C LEU A 123 9.98 -4.84 1.65
N GLN A 124 9.25 -3.74 1.82
CA GLN A 124 8.85 -3.26 3.13
C GLN A 124 7.93 -4.26 3.86
N VAL A 125 6.96 -4.87 3.18
CA VAL A 125 6.08 -5.89 3.77
C VAL A 125 6.87 -7.16 4.13
N ILE A 126 7.78 -7.59 3.26
CA ILE A 126 8.58 -8.82 3.47
C ILE A 126 9.58 -8.66 4.62
N HIS A 127 10.28 -7.53 4.69
CA HIS A 127 11.39 -7.33 5.62
C HIS A 127 11.00 -6.50 6.85
N GLY A 128 9.95 -5.69 6.76
CA GLY A 128 9.53 -4.75 7.80
C GLY A 128 9.15 -5.42 9.12
N GLY A 129 8.66 -6.66 9.10
CA GLY A 129 8.38 -7.41 10.33
C GLY A 129 9.65 -7.72 11.15
N LYS A 130 10.81 -7.83 10.48
CA LYS A 130 12.11 -8.11 11.11
C LYS A 130 12.94 -6.84 11.32
N SER A 131 12.76 -5.83 10.47
CA SER A 131 13.46 -4.55 10.54
C SER A 131 12.46 -3.41 10.62
N THR A 132 12.35 -2.79 11.79
CA THR A 132 11.47 -1.62 11.99
C THR A 132 11.90 -0.41 11.17
N LEU A 133 13.16 -0.35 10.72
CA LEU A 133 13.66 0.70 9.83
C LEU A 133 12.89 0.74 8.51
N LEU A 134 12.40 -0.40 8.01
CA LEU A 134 11.64 -0.46 6.75
C LEU A 134 10.16 -0.13 6.91
N GLN A 135 9.70 0.22 8.11
CA GLN A 135 8.30 0.56 8.38
C GLN A 135 8.00 2.05 8.14
N THR A 136 8.56 2.60 7.07
CA THR A 136 8.40 3.99 6.65
C THR A 136 7.24 4.13 5.66
N LYS A 137 6.61 5.30 5.59
CA LYS A 137 5.44 5.52 4.71
C LYS A 137 5.79 6.01 3.30
N GLY A 138 7.04 6.42 3.08
CA GLY A 138 7.50 7.03 1.82
C GLY A 138 8.45 6.12 1.05
N THR A 139 8.21 5.98 -0.26
CA THR A 139 9.02 5.16 -1.18
C THR A 139 10.48 5.62 -1.22
N GLY A 140 10.75 6.93 -1.25
CA GLY A 140 12.11 7.46 -1.31
C GLY A 140 12.96 7.12 -0.07
N LEU A 141 12.39 7.30 1.13
CA LEU A 141 13.07 6.92 2.37
C LEU A 141 13.24 5.40 2.46
N ALA A 142 12.23 4.63 2.06
CA ALA A 142 12.33 3.17 2.02
C ALA A 142 13.47 2.69 1.11
N LEU A 143 13.66 3.31 -0.05
CA LEU A 143 14.77 3.01 -0.97
C LEU A 143 16.14 3.25 -0.34
N GLN A 144 16.33 4.39 0.34
CA GLN A 144 17.57 4.69 1.06
C GLN A 144 17.87 3.61 2.11
N ILE A 145 16.87 3.24 2.91
CA ILE A 145 17.02 2.21 3.95
C ILE A 145 17.29 0.84 3.33
N ILE A 146 16.64 0.48 2.22
CA ILE A 146 16.89 -0.77 1.48
C ILE A 146 18.35 -0.85 1.02
N GLN A 147 18.90 0.26 0.52
CA GLN A 147 20.28 0.37 0.09
C GLN A 147 21.25 0.23 1.28
N GLU A 148 21.02 0.98 2.36
CA GLU A 148 21.87 0.95 3.57
C GLU A 148 21.88 -0.43 4.25
N THR A 149 20.71 -1.09 4.30
CA THR A 149 20.54 -2.41 4.94
C THR A 149 20.87 -3.58 4.02
N LYS A 150 21.23 -3.31 2.75
CA LYS A 150 21.59 -4.33 1.74
C LYS A 150 20.52 -5.40 1.57
N VAL A 151 19.25 -4.99 1.65
CA VAL A 151 18.11 -5.88 1.33
C VAL A 151 18.16 -6.29 -0.14
N LEU A 152 18.68 -5.41 -1.00
CA LEU A 152 19.00 -5.71 -2.39
C LEU A 152 20.53 -5.75 -2.61
N PRO A 153 21.01 -6.47 -3.64
CA PRO A 153 22.38 -6.33 -4.10
C PRO A 153 22.70 -4.87 -4.44
N VAL A 154 23.95 -4.45 -4.19
CA VAL A 154 24.39 -3.06 -4.41
C VAL A 154 24.19 -2.60 -5.86
N ALA A 155 24.32 -3.51 -6.83
CA ALA A 155 24.09 -3.21 -8.24
C ALA A 155 22.64 -2.82 -8.53
N ASP A 156 21.68 -3.39 -7.80
CA ASP A 156 20.24 -3.19 -7.99
C ASP A 156 19.68 -2.08 -7.08
N SER A 157 20.52 -1.52 -6.19
CA SER A 157 20.13 -0.51 -5.21
C SER A 157 20.72 0.88 -5.49
N GLN A 158 21.20 1.12 -6.71
CA GLN A 158 21.68 2.43 -7.18
C GLN A 158 20.52 3.17 -7.85
N PHE A 159 19.76 3.93 -7.07
CA PHE A 159 18.65 4.76 -7.52
C PHE A 159 19.02 6.24 -7.53
#